data_AF-A0A6G8BSM0-F1
#
_entry.id   AF-A0A6G8BSM0-F1
#
_cell.length_a   1.000
_cell.length_b   1.000
_cell.length_c   1.000
_cell.angle_alpha   90.00
_cell.angle_beta   90.00
_cell.angle_gamma   90.00
#
_symmetry.space_group_name_H-M   'P 1'
#
loop_
_entity.id
_entity.type
_entity.pdbx_description
1 polymer ?
#
loop_
_entity_poly.entity_id
_entity_poly.type
_entity_poly.pdbx_seq_one_letter_code
_entity_poly.pdbx_strand_id
1 'polypeptide(L)'
;MKKHGTRKPAQFFHFTLLDEIQASSVHPVPEHRLNNHLIKVHEGLMSMERDAVPQVDGWRDMSDAVNILESLVEMGIVSDDDGQIVAAKNAMGHAGVRHLETGVMRLTGEGMQILRGLLEDYGTVVQALTERQFIGACRRTERRVREILRGAVRAGDKVVAL
;
A
#
# COMPACT_ATOMS: atom_id res chain seq x y z
N MET A 1 -10.38 28.39 -10.04
CA MET A 1 -9.43 27.32 -10.46
C MET A 1 -8.69 26.82 -9.21
N LYS A 2 -9.05 25.64 -8.68
CA LYS A 2 -8.38 25.08 -7.50
C LYS A 2 -7.00 24.55 -7.94
N LYS A 3 -5.94 25.15 -7.40
CA LYS A 3 -4.55 24.73 -7.63
C LYS A 3 -4.42 23.25 -7.27
N HIS A 4 -4.17 22.41 -8.26
CA HIS A 4 -3.85 21.01 -8.03
C HIS A 4 -2.45 21.00 -7.41
N GLY A 5 -2.37 20.77 -6.10
CA GLY A 5 -1.09 20.53 -5.43
C GLY A 5 -0.34 19.44 -6.19
N THR A 6 0.93 19.68 -6.48
CA THR A 6 1.83 18.70 -7.09
C THR A 6 1.88 17.48 -6.19
N ARG A 7 1.12 16.44 -6.56
CA ARG A 7 1.08 15.15 -5.84
C ARG A 7 2.50 14.59 -5.80
N LYS A 8 3.02 14.30 -4.60
CA LYS A 8 4.27 13.54 -4.49
C LYS A 8 4.06 12.16 -5.13
N PRO A 9 5.00 11.67 -5.96
CA PRO A 9 4.92 10.32 -6.48
C PRO A 9 4.93 9.34 -5.30
N ALA A 10 4.09 8.31 -5.35
CA ALA A 10 4.09 7.24 -4.37
C ALA A 10 5.49 6.57 -4.32
N GLN A 11 5.90 6.14 -3.13
CA GLN A 11 7.24 5.60 -2.87
C GLN A 11 7.32 4.13 -3.30
N PHE A 12 6.97 3.85 -4.56
CA PHE A 12 7.01 2.49 -5.05
C PHE A 12 8.44 1.99 -5.26
N PHE A 13 8.60 0.68 -5.13
CA PHE A 13 9.71 -0.01 -5.77
C PHE A 13 9.60 0.20 -7.28
N HIS A 14 10.52 0.99 -7.84
CA HIS A 14 10.50 1.28 -9.26
C HIS A 14 11.08 0.09 -10.04
N PHE A 15 10.19 -0.79 -10.50
CA PHE A 15 10.55 -1.96 -11.28
C PHE A 15 10.08 -1.84 -12.74
N THR A 16 10.99 -2.18 -13.65
CA THR A 16 10.76 -2.24 -15.09
C THR A 16 10.34 -3.65 -15.51
N LEU A 17 9.88 -3.79 -16.77
CA LEU A 17 9.53 -5.11 -17.31
C LEU A 17 10.77 -6.02 -17.36
N LEU A 18 11.94 -5.43 -17.60
CA LEU A 18 13.19 -6.16 -17.63
C LEU A 18 13.53 -6.72 -16.24
N ASP A 19 13.31 -5.95 -15.17
CA ASP A 19 13.51 -6.40 -13.79
C ASP A 19 12.63 -7.61 -13.48
N GLU A 20 11.36 -7.61 -13.90
CA GLU A 20 10.43 -8.72 -13.70
C GLU A 20 10.86 -9.99 -14.45
N ILE A 21 11.32 -9.84 -15.70
CA ILE A 21 11.78 -10.96 -16.52
C ILE A 21 13.06 -11.58 -15.94
N GLN A 22 13.98 -10.74 -15.43
CA GLN A 22 15.24 -11.17 -14.84
C GLN A 22 15.08 -11.69 -13.40
N ALA A 23 13.98 -11.36 -12.73
CA ALA A 23 13.69 -11.77 -11.37
C ALA A 23 13.63 -13.29 -11.21
N SER A 24 14.09 -13.77 -10.05
CA SER A 24 14.02 -15.17 -9.71
C SER A 24 12.57 -15.66 -9.60
N SER A 25 12.27 -16.79 -10.26
CA SER A 25 10.99 -17.50 -10.12
C SER A 25 11.00 -18.56 -9.02
N VAL A 26 12.08 -18.64 -8.24
CA VAL A 26 12.27 -19.70 -7.24
C VAL A 26 12.71 -19.10 -5.92
N HIS A 27 13.62 -18.13 -5.94
CA HIS A 27 14.11 -17.47 -4.75
C HIS A 27 13.29 -16.23 -4.43
N PRO A 28 13.12 -15.90 -3.13
CA PRO A 28 12.46 -14.69 -2.70
C PRO A 28 13.31 -13.45 -3.01
N VAL A 29 12.71 -12.27 -2.83
CA VAL A 29 13.44 -11.00 -2.82
C VAL A 29 14.55 -11.05 -1.76
N PRO A 30 15.75 -10.49 -2.02
CA PRO A 30 16.80 -10.37 -1.02
C PRO A 30 16.29 -9.75 0.28
N GLU A 31 16.59 -10.42 1.39
CA GLU A 31 16.03 -10.15 2.71
C GLU A 31 16.16 -8.67 3.14
N HIS A 32 17.31 -8.04 2.90
CA HIS A 32 17.52 -6.64 3.24
C HIS A 32 16.55 -5.67 2.54
N ARG A 33 16.17 -5.93 1.28
CA ARG A 33 15.19 -5.10 0.56
C ARG A 33 13.80 -5.26 1.15
N LEU A 34 13.44 -6.51 1.47
CA LEU A 34 12.14 -6.81 2.05
C LEU A 34 12.02 -6.25 3.48
N ASN A 35 13.05 -6.41 4.31
CA ASN A 35 13.09 -5.90 5.67
C ASN A 35 12.97 -4.37 5.69
N ASN A 36 13.69 -3.66 4.82
CA ASN A 36 13.58 -2.21 4.73
C ASN A 36 12.15 -1.75 4.39
N HIS A 37 11.44 -2.48 3.54
CA HIS A 37 10.04 -2.19 3.23
C HIS A 37 9.11 -2.47 4.40
N LEU A 38 9.24 -3.63 5.03
CA LEU A 38 8.42 -4.01 6.18
C LEU A 38 8.64 -3.06 7.37
N ILE A 39 9.86 -2.58 7.59
CA ILE A 39 10.18 -1.57 8.60
C ILE A 39 9.39 -0.29 8.33
N LYS A 40 9.41 0.26 7.12
CA LYS A 40 8.65 1.48 6.77
C LYS A 40 7.16 1.32 6.99
N VAL A 41 6.60 0.19 6.56
CA VAL A 41 5.18 -0.11 6.75
C VAL A 41 4.82 -0.16 8.23
N HIS A 42 5.65 -0.81 9.05
CA HIS A 42 5.45 -0.90 10.49
C HIS A 42 5.62 0.45 11.20
N GLU A 43 6.65 1.23 10.84
CA GLU A 43 6.86 2.58 11.33
C GLU A 43 5.67 3.50 10.99
N GLY A 44 5.11 3.37 9.78
CA GLY A 44 3.92 4.09 9.36
C GLY A 44 2.70 3.78 10.20
N LEU A 45 2.46 2.50 10.52
CA LEU A 45 1.38 2.09 11.43
C LEU A 45 1.60 2.65 12.84
N MET A 46 2.81 2.50 13.38
CA MET A 46 3.18 2.98 14.71
C MET A 46 3.03 4.50 14.84
N SER A 47 3.40 5.26 13.80
CA SER A 47 3.21 6.70 13.76
C SER A 47 1.73 7.09 13.89
N MET A 48 0.83 6.38 13.21
CA MET A 48 -0.60 6.64 13.30
C MET A 48 -1.22 6.25 14.63
N GLU A 49 -0.64 5.26 15.32
CA GLU A 49 -1.12 4.82 16.62
C GLU A 49 -0.69 5.75 17.76
N ARG A 50 0.57 6.21 17.73
CA ARG A 50 1.22 6.78 18.92
C ARG A 50 1.62 8.23 18.79
N ASP A 51 1.97 8.69 17.59
CA ASP A 51 2.54 10.03 17.45
C ASP A 51 1.49 11.11 17.69
N ALA A 52 1.88 12.16 18.41
CA ALA A 52 1.02 13.32 18.62
C ALA A 52 0.57 13.95 17.29
N VAL A 53 1.44 13.93 16.27
CA VAL A 53 1.18 14.39 14.92
C VAL A 53 1.66 13.32 13.93
N PRO A 54 0.78 12.38 13.53
CA PRO A 54 1.17 11.32 12.61
C PRO A 54 1.59 11.87 11.24
N GLN A 55 2.59 11.23 10.63
CA GLN A 55 3.11 11.68 9.34
C GLN A 55 2.30 11.13 8.16
N VAL A 56 2.12 11.97 7.14
CA VAL A 56 1.45 11.59 5.89
C VAL A 56 2.22 10.49 5.14
N ASP A 57 3.54 10.44 5.29
CA ASP A 57 4.35 9.43 4.61
C ASP A 57 4.06 8.01 5.17
N GLY A 58 3.81 7.86 6.47
CA GLY A 58 3.34 6.59 7.04
C GLY A 58 2.00 6.12 6.45
N TRP A 59 1.10 7.04 6.09
CA TRP A 59 -0.13 6.70 5.36
C TRP A 59 0.17 6.13 3.98
N ARG A 60 1.14 6.72 3.28
CA ARG A 60 1.55 6.29 1.94
C ARG A 60 2.18 4.90 2.00
N ASP A 61 3.07 4.64 2.94
CA ASP A 61 3.74 3.34 3.09
C ASP A 61 2.73 2.22 3.34
N MET A 62 1.76 2.42 4.24
CA MET A 62 0.69 1.45 4.46
C MET A 62 -0.23 1.31 3.23
N SER A 63 -0.50 2.40 2.52
CA SER A 63 -1.36 2.36 1.33
C SER A 63 -0.69 1.56 0.23
N ASP A 64 0.62 1.66 0.09
CA ASP A 64 1.39 0.90 -0.89
C ASP A 64 1.36 -0.59 -0.55
N ALA A 65 1.48 -0.98 0.73
CA ALA A 65 1.34 -2.37 1.16
C ALA A 65 -0.05 -2.95 0.83
N VAL A 66 -1.13 -2.22 1.17
CA VAL A 66 -2.52 -2.64 0.85
C VAL A 66 -2.74 -2.73 -0.67
N ASN A 67 -2.17 -1.81 -1.44
CA ASN A 67 -2.26 -1.85 -2.90
C ASN A 67 -1.50 -3.03 -3.52
N ILE A 68 -0.36 -3.41 -2.96
CA ILE A 68 0.40 -4.60 -3.37
C ILE A 68 -0.41 -5.86 -3.08
N LEU A 69 -1.01 -5.98 -1.90
CA LEU A 69 -1.93 -7.10 -1.58
C LEU A 69 -3.07 -7.21 -2.58
N GLU A 70 -3.72 -6.10 -2.90
CA GLU A 70 -4.79 -6.09 -3.90
C GLU A 70 -4.30 -6.59 -5.26
N SER A 71 -3.09 -6.20 -5.68
CA SER A 71 -2.49 -6.71 -6.92
C SER A 71 -2.17 -8.21 -6.85
N LEU A 72 -1.75 -8.73 -5.69
CA LEU A 72 -1.52 -10.17 -5.49
C LEU A 72 -2.81 -10.98 -5.59
N VAL A 73 -3.91 -10.45 -5.07
CA VAL A 73 -5.26 -11.04 -5.23
C VAL A 73 -5.70 -11.02 -6.69
N GLU A 74 -5.54 -9.88 -7.38
CA GLU A 74 -5.83 -9.79 -8.82
C GLU A 74 -4.98 -10.74 -9.68
N MET A 75 -3.79 -11.11 -9.21
CA MET A 75 -2.89 -12.08 -9.86
C MET A 75 -3.23 -13.53 -9.52
N GLY A 76 -4.16 -13.79 -8.60
CA GLY A 76 -4.53 -15.12 -8.13
C GLY A 76 -3.44 -15.79 -7.26
N ILE A 77 -2.56 -15.00 -6.65
CA ILE A 77 -1.48 -15.52 -5.78
C ILE A 77 -1.97 -15.69 -4.34
N VAL A 78 -2.86 -14.79 -3.89
CA VAL A 78 -3.43 -14.77 -2.54
C VAL A 78 -4.96 -14.63 -2.66
N SER A 79 -5.72 -15.14 -1.70
CA SER A 79 -7.16 -14.89 -1.58
C SER A 79 -7.46 -13.84 -0.50
N ASP A 80 -8.54 -13.08 -0.68
CA ASP A 80 -9.09 -12.14 0.31
C ASP A 80 -10.55 -12.53 0.61
N ASP A 81 -10.73 -13.74 1.13
CA ASP A 81 -12.05 -14.36 1.30
C ASP A 81 -12.91 -13.60 2.32
N ASP A 82 -12.26 -12.98 3.30
CA ASP A 82 -12.90 -12.19 4.36
C ASP A 82 -13.08 -10.70 4.01
N GLY A 83 -12.64 -10.26 2.82
CA GLY A 83 -12.77 -8.87 2.36
C GLY A 83 -11.97 -7.85 3.17
N GLN A 84 -10.85 -8.26 3.76
CA GLN A 84 -10.02 -7.43 4.63
C GLN A 84 -9.37 -6.27 3.87
N ILE A 85 -9.02 -6.45 2.59
CA ILE A 85 -8.42 -5.39 1.77
C ILE A 85 -9.41 -4.25 1.57
N VAL A 86 -10.67 -4.57 1.29
CA VAL A 86 -11.73 -3.55 1.13
C VAL A 86 -11.97 -2.81 2.44
N ALA A 87 -11.99 -3.52 3.57
CA ALA A 87 -12.12 -2.92 4.89
C ALA A 87 -10.95 -1.95 5.19
N ALA A 88 -9.71 -2.36 4.91
CA ALA A 88 -8.54 -1.52 5.08
C ALA A 88 -8.56 -0.27 4.18
N LYS A 89 -8.89 -0.42 2.89
CA LYS A 89 -9.04 0.71 1.95
C LYS A 89 -10.07 1.72 2.45
N ASN A 90 -11.20 1.25 2.99
CA ASN A 90 -12.22 2.12 3.57
C ASN A 90 -11.71 2.86 4.82
N ALA A 91 -11.05 2.16 5.74
CA ALA A 91 -10.48 2.77 6.94
C ALA A 91 -9.44 3.85 6.61
N MET A 92 -8.53 3.55 5.69
CA MET A 92 -7.52 4.49 5.21
C MET A 92 -8.13 5.68 4.45
N GLY A 93 -9.16 5.44 3.65
CA GLY A 93 -9.90 6.47 2.95
C GLY A 93 -10.60 7.44 3.90
N HIS A 94 -11.24 6.92 4.95
CA HIS A 94 -11.86 7.76 5.99
C HIS A 94 -10.83 8.60 6.76
N ALA A 95 -9.67 8.03 7.09
CA ALA A 95 -8.58 8.78 7.70
C ALA A 95 -8.08 9.90 6.78
N GLY A 96 -7.92 9.61 5.48
CA GLY A 96 -7.52 10.58 4.48
C GLY A 96 -8.52 11.73 4.30
N VAL A 97 -9.82 11.43 4.22
CA VAL A 97 -10.87 12.45 4.15
C VAL A 97 -10.87 13.33 5.39
N ARG A 98 -10.83 12.72 6.59
CA ARG A 98 -10.75 13.48 7.85
C ARG A 98 -9.49 14.34 7.94
N HIS A 99 -8.36 13.88 7.41
CA HIS A 99 -7.14 14.68 7.38
C HIS A 99 -7.32 15.96 6.56
N LEU A 100 -8.05 15.92 5.43
CA LEU A 100 -8.32 17.12 4.63
C LEU A 100 -9.16 18.16 5.39
N GLU A 101 -9.94 17.73 6.38
CA GLU A 101 -10.79 18.61 7.21
C GLU A 101 -10.07 19.11 8.47
N THR A 102 -9.28 18.23 9.10
CA THR A 102 -8.71 18.45 10.45
C THR A 102 -7.20 18.70 10.47
N GLY A 103 -6.51 18.40 9.36
CA GLY A 103 -5.04 18.44 9.27
C GLY A 103 -4.32 17.25 9.91
N VAL A 104 -5.03 16.29 10.52
CA VAL A 104 -4.42 15.17 11.27
C VAL A 104 -4.65 13.83 10.57
N MET A 105 -3.58 13.15 10.17
CA MET A 105 -3.61 11.86 9.47
C MET A 105 -3.63 10.68 10.46
N ARG A 106 -4.76 10.44 11.12
CA ARG A 106 -4.88 9.37 12.12
C ARG A 106 -5.95 8.36 11.74
N LEU A 107 -5.77 7.07 12.03
CA LEU A 107 -6.81 6.05 11.89
C LEU A 107 -7.83 6.11 13.05
N THR A 108 -9.02 5.54 12.87
CA THR A 108 -9.93 5.27 14.00
C THR A 108 -9.46 4.02 14.75
N GLY A 109 -9.94 3.80 15.98
CA GLY A 109 -9.57 2.60 16.75
C GLY A 109 -9.89 1.31 16.00
N GLU A 110 -11.07 1.22 15.37
CA GLU A 110 -11.45 0.11 14.50
C GLU A 110 -10.52 0.00 13.28
N GLY A 111 -10.24 1.12 12.60
CA GLY A 111 -9.32 1.15 11.45
C GLY A 111 -7.91 0.68 11.80
N MET A 112 -7.41 0.98 13.01
CA MET A 112 -6.11 0.49 13.47
C MET A 112 -6.11 -1.04 13.63
N GLN A 113 -7.17 -1.63 14.18
CA GLN A 113 -7.24 -3.10 14.36
C GLN A 113 -7.25 -3.82 13.01
N ILE A 114 -8.04 -3.30 12.05
CA ILE A 114 -8.10 -3.83 10.68
C ILE A 114 -6.71 -3.78 10.02
N LEU A 115 -6.05 -2.62 10.07
CA LEU A 115 -4.74 -2.45 9.44
C LEU A 115 -3.66 -3.27 10.14
N ARG A 116 -3.72 -3.44 11.46
CA ARG A 116 -2.74 -4.26 12.18
C ARG A 116 -2.78 -5.72 11.71
N GLY A 117 -3.97 -6.32 11.67
CA GLY A 117 -4.12 -7.71 11.19
C GLY A 117 -3.66 -7.86 9.74
N LEU A 118 -4.16 -7.00 8.85
CA LEU A 118 -3.82 -7.08 7.43
C LEU A 118 -2.32 -6.87 7.16
N LEU A 119 -1.65 -5.97 7.90
CA LEU A 119 -0.21 -5.73 7.71
C LEU A 119 0.68 -6.81 8.35
N GLU A 120 0.17 -7.54 9.34
CA GLU A 120 0.81 -8.76 9.83
C GLU A 120 0.76 -9.86 8.76
N ASP A 121 -0.43 -10.10 8.19
CA ASP A 121 -0.63 -11.04 7.08
C ASP A 121 0.20 -10.66 5.86
N TYR A 122 0.28 -9.36 5.55
CA TYR A 122 1.16 -8.84 4.50
C TYR A 122 2.60 -9.30 4.68
N GLY A 123 3.14 -9.18 5.90
CA GLY A 123 4.50 -9.58 6.23
C GLY A 123 4.75 -11.06 5.95
N THR A 124 3.81 -11.92 6.34
CA THR A 124 3.87 -13.37 6.05
C THR A 124 3.78 -13.65 4.55
N VAL A 125 2.86 -12.98 3.84
CA VAL A 125 2.67 -13.15 2.40
C VAL A 125 3.95 -12.82 1.65
N VAL A 126 4.54 -11.63 1.87
CA VAL A 126 5.67 -11.18 1.05
C VAL A 126 6.94 -11.98 1.28
N GLN A 127 7.10 -12.59 2.45
CA GLN A 127 8.21 -13.52 2.73
C GLN A 127 8.07 -14.85 1.99
N ALA A 128 6.84 -15.26 1.65
CA ALA A 128 6.57 -16.48 0.90
C ALA A 128 6.64 -16.31 -0.62
N LEU A 129 6.66 -15.08 -1.12
CA LEU A 129 6.69 -14.80 -2.56
C LEU A 129 8.06 -15.05 -3.17
N THR A 130 8.07 -15.56 -4.40
CA THR A 130 9.25 -15.47 -5.26
C THR A 130 9.52 -14.02 -5.64
N GLU A 131 10.76 -13.70 -5.97
CA GLU A 131 11.16 -12.35 -6.41
C GLU A 131 10.31 -11.87 -7.59
N ARG A 132 10.04 -12.76 -8.57
CA ARG A 132 9.21 -12.44 -9.74
C ARG A 132 7.76 -12.11 -9.37
N GLN A 133 7.16 -12.84 -8.44
CA GLN A 133 5.79 -12.57 -7.98
C GLN A 133 5.70 -11.19 -7.30
N PHE A 134 6.65 -10.88 -6.41
CA PHE A 134 6.69 -9.60 -5.73
C PHE A 134 6.89 -8.44 -6.71
N ILE A 135 7.89 -8.54 -7.59
CA ILE A 135 8.17 -7.51 -8.61
C ILE A 135 6.97 -7.31 -9.55
N GLY A 136 6.34 -8.41 -9.99
CA GLY A 136 5.13 -8.36 -10.82
C GLY A 136 3.97 -7.64 -10.14
N ALA A 137 3.75 -7.91 -8.85
CA ALA A 137 2.72 -7.23 -8.06
C ALA A 137 3.00 -5.73 -7.89
N CYS A 138 4.25 -5.35 -7.60
CA CYS A 138 4.67 -3.94 -7.52
C CYS A 138 4.43 -3.23 -8.85
N ARG A 139 4.83 -3.82 -9.99
CA ARG A 139 4.62 -3.24 -11.32
C ARG A 139 3.15 -3.07 -11.67
N ARG A 140 2.33 -4.08 -11.38
CA ARG A 140 0.89 -4.02 -11.61
C ARG A 140 0.25 -2.90 -10.79
N THR A 141 0.67 -2.78 -9.53
CA THR A 141 0.27 -1.70 -8.62
C THR A 141 0.65 -0.33 -9.19
N GLU A 142 1.92 -0.11 -9.54
CA GLU A 142 2.38 1.16 -10.10
C GLU A 142 1.61 1.57 -11.36
N ARG A 143 1.40 0.61 -12.27
CA ARG A 143 0.64 0.85 -13.50
C ARG A 143 -0.79 1.27 -13.17
N ARG A 144 -1.47 0.53 -12.28
CA ARG A 144 -2.83 0.84 -11.84
C ARG A 144 -2.92 2.21 -11.18
N VAL A 145 -2.01 2.55 -10.27
CA VAL A 145 -1.98 3.86 -9.60
C VAL A 145 -1.72 4.98 -10.61
N ARG A 146 -0.84 4.77 -11.59
CA ARG A 146 -0.61 5.76 -12.67
C ARG A 146 -1.86 5.97 -13.53
N GLU A 147 -2.61 4.92 -13.83
CA GLU A 147 -3.90 4.99 -14.53
C GLU A 147 -4.94 5.80 -13.71
N ILE A 148 -5.09 5.49 -12.42
CA ILE A 148 -5.99 6.20 -11.50
C ILE A 148 -5.62 7.69 -11.41
N LEU A 149 -4.33 8.00 -11.30
CA LEU A 149 -3.86 9.39 -11.24
C LEU A 149 -4.13 10.18 -12.53
N ARG A 150 -4.30 9.49 -13.66
CA ARG A 150 -4.71 10.07 -14.96
C ARG A 150 -6.23 10.13 -15.14
N GLY A 151 -7.01 9.68 -14.15
CA GLY A 151 -8.46 9.74 -14.14
C GLY A 151 -9.17 8.41 -14.45
N ALA A 152 -8.43 7.32 -14.69
CA ALA A 152 -9.02 6.00 -14.92
C ALA A 152 -9.30 5.28 -13.59
N VAL A 153 -10.22 5.83 -12.80
CA VAL A 153 -10.63 5.30 -11.49
C VAL A 153 -11.55 4.10 -11.67
N ARG A 154 -11.29 3.00 -10.96
CA ARG A 154 -12.13 1.79 -10.98
C ARG A 154 -13.10 1.78 -9.80
N ALA A 155 -14.12 0.93 -9.88
CA ALA A 155 -15.01 0.70 -8.75
C ALA A 155 -14.21 0.14 -7.55
N GLY A 156 -14.38 0.75 -6.37
CA GLY A 156 -13.66 0.36 -5.14
C GLY A 156 -12.36 1.13 -4.89
N ASP A 157 -11.83 1.88 -5.85
CA ASP A 157 -10.66 2.72 -5.64
C ASP A 157 -10.95 3.88 -4.67
N LYS A 158 -10.00 4.14 -3.77
CA LYS A 158 -10.05 5.27 -2.84
C LYS A 158 -8.92 6.24 -3.17
N VAL A 159 -9.28 7.39 -3.74
CA VAL A 159 -8.31 8.42 -4.12
C VAL A 159 -8.35 9.55 -3.11
N VAL A 160 -7.26 9.73 -2.37
CA VAL A 160 -7.09 10.83 -1.41
C VAL A 160 -6.03 11.79 -1.94
N ALA A 161 -6.37 13.07 -2.07
CA ALA A 161 -5.46 14.10 -2.59
C ALA A 161 -4.68 14.75 -1.44
N LEU A 162 -3.57 14.12 -1.05
CA LEU A 162 -2.64 14.55 0.02
C LEU A 162 -1.43 15.32 -0.52
#